data_AF-A0A2E9GUJ8-F1
#
_entry.id   AF-A0A2E9GUJ8-F1
#
_cell.length_a   1.000
_cell.length_b   1.000
_cell.length_c   1.000
_cell.angle_alpha   90.00
_cell.angle_beta   90.00
_cell.angle_gamma   90.00
#
_symmetry.space_group_name_H-M   'P 1'
#
loop_
_entity.id
_entity.type
_entity.pdbx_description
1 polymer ?
#
loop_
_entity_poly.entity_id
_entity_poly.type
_entity_poly.pdbx_seq_one_letter_code
_entity_poly.pdbx_strand_id
1 'polypeptide(L)'
;MLMLVLMGMIGLASMDTVMRDRQVAGFQNLAQTALYAADAGVAESLDILRGEVVGNALTPGDCLTSTLPTTNLNNAISYRADPAAPTNQICMLASADPCAELDSSIEMGQPIYLNTLWNVRVQGSAPGGATSRIQAAAERCHAFNN
;
A
#
# COMPACT_ATOMS: atom_id res chain seq x y z
N MET A 1 25.44 -12.86 54.76
CA MET A 1 25.29 -11.65 53.92
C MET A 1 25.46 -11.90 52.42
N LEU A 2 26.23 -12.90 51.97
CA LEU A 2 26.38 -13.19 50.52
C LEU A 2 25.08 -13.63 49.79
N MET A 3 24.11 -14.25 50.49
CA MET A 3 22.86 -14.71 49.84
C MET A 3 21.86 -13.59 49.51
N LEU A 4 21.88 -12.43 50.18
CA LEU A 4 20.96 -11.33 49.88
C LEU A 4 21.32 -10.60 48.57
N VAL A 5 22.60 -10.55 48.22
CA VAL A 5 23.08 -9.89 46.99
C VAL A 5 22.67 -10.68 45.74
N LEU A 6 22.61 -12.02 45.85
CA LEU A 6 22.22 -12.89 44.73
C LEU A 6 20.72 -12.76 44.38
N MET A 7 19.85 -12.59 45.39
CA MET A 7 18.41 -12.34 45.19
C MET A 7 18.13 -10.92 44.64
N GLY A 8 18.95 -9.93 44.99
CA GLY A 8 18.85 -8.57 44.46
C GLY A 8 19.18 -8.48 42.96
N MET A 9 20.13 -9.27 42.47
CA MET A 9 20.51 -9.25 41.05
C MET A 9 19.47 -9.92 40.13
N ILE A 10 18.71 -10.90 40.63
CA ILE A 10 17.63 -11.54 39.86
C ILE A 10 16.42 -10.59 39.71
N GLY A 11 16.14 -9.75 40.72
CA GLY A 11 15.06 -8.75 40.66
C GLY A 11 15.32 -7.60 39.68
N LEU A 12 16.59 -7.23 39.45
CA LEU A 12 16.95 -6.22 38.45
C LEU A 12 16.87 -6.77 37.02
N ALA A 13 17.32 -8.01 36.81
CA ALA A 13 17.27 -8.65 35.49
C ALA A 13 15.83 -8.90 34.99
N SER A 14 14.86 -9.11 35.89
CA SER A 14 13.45 -9.29 35.51
C SER A 14 12.72 -7.98 35.21
N MET A 15 13.21 -6.85 35.70
CA MET A 15 12.66 -5.53 35.36
C MET A 15 13.06 -5.10 33.94
N ASP A 16 14.32 -5.35 33.55
CA ASP A 16 14.82 -5.03 32.21
C ASP A 16 14.11 -5.82 31.10
N THR A 17 13.79 -7.10 31.35
CA THR A 17 13.05 -7.92 30.37
C THR A 17 11.62 -7.43 30.15
N VAL A 18 10.90 -7.07 31.23
CA VAL A 18 9.51 -6.59 31.13
C VAL A 18 9.44 -5.20 30.46
N MET A 19 10.41 -4.32 30.69
CA MET A 19 10.46 -3.03 30.01
C MET A 19 10.77 -3.18 28.52
N ARG A 20 11.68 -4.09 28.16
CA ARG A 20 12.00 -4.39 26.76
C ARG A 20 10.81 -4.99 26.02
N ASP A 21 10.08 -5.91 26.64
CA ASP A 21 8.89 -6.53 26.04
C ASP A 21 7.77 -5.51 25.79
N ARG A 22 7.57 -4.56 26.71
CA ARG A 22 6.59 -3.47 26.51
C ARG A 22 6.98 -2.53 25.38
N GLN A 23 8.27 -2.21 25.24
CA GLN A 23 8.76 -1.40 24.12
C GLN A 23 8.54 -2.13 22.80
N VAL A 24 8.89 -3.42 22.72
CA VAL A 24 8.70 -4.24 21.51
C VAL A 24 7.21 -4.33 21.14
N ALA A 25 6.33 -4.60 22.11
CA ALA A 25 4.89 -4.64 21.86
C ALA A 25 4.33 -3.28 21.39
N GLY A 26 4.84 -2.17 21.93
CA GLY A 26 4.49 -0.83 21.48
C GLY A 26 4.89 -0.57 20.02
N PHE A 27 6.12 -0.89 19.64
CA PHE A 27 6.59 -0.73 18.26
C PHE A 27 5.84 -1.64 17.27
N GLN A 28 5.51 -2.87 17.66
CA GLN A 28 4.72 -3.77 16.82
C GLN A 28 3.31 -3.23 16.58
N ASN A 29 2.65 -2.69 17.60
CA ASN A 29 1.32 -2.10 17.47
C ASN A 29 1.34 -0.86 16.55
N LEU A 30 2.35 0.00 16.69
CA LEU A 30 2.52 1.15 15.80
C LEU A 30 2.82 0.75 14.36
N ALA A 31 3.64 -0.28 14.14
CA ALA A 31 3.92 -0.82 12.81
C ALA A 31 2.66 -1.41 12.16
N GLN A 32 1.87 -2.16 12.92
CA GLN A 32 0.61 -2.72 12.45
C GLN A 32 -0.41 -1.62 12.10
N THR A 33 -0.49 -0.58 12.93
CA THR A 33 -1.33 0.60 12.67
C THR A 33 -0.91 1.32 11.39
N ALA A 34 0.40 1.49 11.16
CA ALA A 34 0.92 2.09 9.94
C ALA A 34 0.63 1.22 8.71
N LEU A 35 0.62 -0.11 8.85
CA LEU A 35 0.24 -1.03 7.78
C LEU A 35 -1.25 -0.89 7.42
N TYR A 36 -2.15 -0.87 8.41
CA TYR A 36 -3.58 -0.66 8.15
C TYR A 36 -3.88 0.68 7.48
N ALA A 37 -3.12 1.73 7.84
CA ALA A 37 -3.21 3.01 7.15
C ALA A 37 -2.79 2.90 5.67
N ALA A 38 -1.70 2.18 5.40
CA ALA A 38 -1.25 1.95 4.02
C ALA A 38 -2.29 1.13 3.22
N ASP A 39 -2.90 0.10 3.82
CA ASP A 39 -3.98 -0.67 3.19
C ASP A 39 -5.19 0.20 2.84
N ALA A 40 -5.58 1.12 3.72
CA ALA A 40 -6.65 2.08 3.42
C ALA A 40 -6.33 2.94 2.20
N GLY A 41 -5.09 3.42 2.08
CA GLY A 41 -4.66 4.18 0.91
C GLY A 41 -4.55 3.33 -0.37
N VAL A 42 -4.23 2.02 -0.27
CA VAL A 42 -4.31 1.10 -1.41
C VAL A 42 -5.75 0.93 -1.87
N ALA A 43 -6.71 0.79 -0.95
CA ALA A 43 -8.12 0.71 -1.28
C ALA A 43 -8.63 1.97 -2.00
N GLU A 44 -8.24 3.17 -1.54
CA GLU A 44 -8.57 4.42 -2.23
C GLU A 44 -7.89 4.53 -3.61
N SER A 45 -6.64 4.08 -3.73
CA SER A 45 -5.93 4.03 -5.02
C SER A 45 -6.66 3.13 -6.03
N LEU A 46 -7.21 2.01 -5.57
CA LEU A 46 -8.03 1.11 -6.40
C LEU A 46 -9.34 1.78 -6.82
N ASP A 47 -9.95 2.59 -5.97
CA ASP A 47 -11.15 3.35 -6.30
C ASP A 47 -10.86 4.41 -7.37
N ILE A 48 -9.75 5.15 -7.21
CA ILE A 48 -9.23 6.08 -8.23
C ILE A 48 -9.01 5.35 -9.57
N LEU A 49 -8.33 4.19 -9.53
CA LEU A 49 -8.06 3.40 -10.74
C LEU A 49 -9.34 2.95 -11.44
N ARG A 50 -10.41 2.67 -10.71
CA ARG A 50 -11.72 2.27 -11.28
C ARG A 50 -12.51 3.47 -11.79
N GLY A 51 -12.47 4.59 -11.07
CA GLY A 51 -13.26 5.78 -11.37
C GLY A 51 -12.67 6.67 -12.46
N GLU A 52 -11.36 6.66 -12.65
CA GLU A 52 -10.71 7.54 -13.62
C GLU A 52 -11.02 7.11 -15.07
N VAL A 53 -11.45 8.08 -15.87
CA VAL A 53 -11.60 7.90 -17.31
C VAL A 53 -10.22 8.01 -17.94
N VAL A 54 -9.77 6.90 -18.52
CA VAL A 54 -8.46 6.80 -19.18
C VAL A 54 -8.71 6.71 -20.68
N GLY A 55 -7.91 7.41 -21.48
CA GLY A 55 -8.03 7.39 -22.94
C GLY A 55 -7.79 5.98 -23.50
N ASN A 56 -8.27 5.73 -24.72
CA ASN A 56 -8.24 4.40 -25.35
C ASN A 56 -6.86 3.99 -25.90
N ALA A 57 -5.89 4.89 -25.87
CA ALA A 57 -4.51 4.64 -26.26
C ALA A 57 -3.66 4.73 -25.00
N LEU A 58 -3.34 3.56 -24.44
CA LEU A 58 -2.51 3.41 -23.26
C LEU A 58 -1.24 2.64 -23.57
N THR A 59 -0.15 3.05 -22.95
CA THR A 59 1.15 2.41 -23.06
C THR A 59 1.78 2.23 -21.68
N PRO A 60 2.65 1.22 -21.50
CA PRO A 60 3.45 1.09 -20.30
C PRO A 60 4.20 2.39 -19.97
N GLY A 61 4.04 2.89 -18.76
CA GLY A 61 4.58 4.16 -18.30
C GLY A 61 3.55 5.29 -18.23
N ASP A 62 2.37 5.14 -18.83
CA ASP A 62 1.30 6.12 -18.70
C ASP A 62 0.75 6.12 -17.27
N CYS A 63 0.61 7.31 -16.70
CA CYS A 63 0.17 7.51 -15.32
C CYS A 63 -1.20 8.19 -15.28
N LEU A 64 -2.00 7.81 -14.30
CA LEU A 64 -3.24 8.49 -13.99
C LEU A 64 -2.98 9.95 -13.59
N THR A 65 -3.91 10.82 -13.99
CA THR A 65 -3.90 12.23 -13.62
C THR A 65 -4.30 12.42 -12.16
N SER A 66 -5.20 11.57 -11.65
CA SER A 66 -5.57 11.59 -10.24
C SER A 66 -4.46 10.95 -9.41
N THR A 67 -4.00 11.69 -8.41
CA THR A 67 -3.05 11.20 -7.42
C THR A 67 -3.78 10.75 -6.16
N LEU A 68 -3.22 9.77 -5.46
CA LEU A 68 -3.70 9.42 -4.11
C LEU A 68 -3.56 10.65 -3.20
N PRO A 69 -4.66 11.16 -2.59
CA PRO A 69 -4.56 12.28 -1.67
C PRO A 69 -3.80 11.87 -0.40
N THR A 70 -3.25 12.88 0.28
CA THR A 70 -2.77 12.70 1.65
C THR A 70 -3.96 12.84 2.59
N THR A 71 -4.32 11.76 3.26
CA THR A 71 -5.48 11.72 4.15
C THR A 71 -5.04 11.44 5.58
N ASN A 72 -5.54 12.26 6.50
CA ASN A 72 -5.39 12.04 7.93
C ASN A 72 -6.63 11.29 8.43
N LEU A 73 -6.40 10.11 8.97
CA LEU A 73 -7.38 9.32 9.71
C LEU A 73 -7.42 9.78 11.17
N ASN A 74 -8.35 9.21 11.94
CA ASN A 74 -8.43 9.47 13.38
C ASN A 74 -7.12 9.08 14.09
N ASN A 75 -6.87 9.71 15.24
CA ASN A 75 -5.72 9.44 16.11
C ASN A 75 -4.35 9.71 15.46
N ALA A 76 -4.21 10.72 14.60
CA ALA A 76 -2.95 11.09 13.95
C ALA A 76 -2.33 9.98 13.07
N ILE A 77 -3.16 9.04 12.62
CA ILE A 77 -2.82 8.07 11.58
C ILE A 77 -3.01 8.76 10.23
N SER A 78 -2.15 8.49 9.25
CA SER A 78 -2.32 9.04 7.91
C SER A 78 -1.84 8.08 6.84
N TYR A 79 -2.30 8.27 5.61
CA TYR A 79 -1.73 7.65 4.45
C TYR A 79 -1.55 8.68 3.34
N ARG A 80 -0.62 8.38 2.43
CA ARG A 80 -0.28 9.20 1.27
C ARG A 80 0.40 8.34 0.21
N ALA A 81 0.57 8.89 -0.99
CA ALA A 81 1.47 8.30 -1.98
C ALA A 81 2.88 8.13 -1.40
N ASP A 82 3.57 7.04 -1.75
CA ASP A 82 4.91 6.76 -1.23
C ASP A 82 5.94 7.80 -1.71
N PRO A 83 6.48 8.65 -0.83
CA PRO A 83 7.47 9.67 -1.21
C PRO A 83 8.82 9.09 -1.63
N ALA A 84 9.08 7.80 -1.37
CA ALA A 84 10.28 7.13 -1.84
C ALA A 84 10.16 6.65 -3.30
N ALA A 85 8.95 6.67 -3.87
CA ALA A 85 8.73 6.33 -5.26
C ALA A 85 9.12 7.51 -6.18
N PRO A 86 9.55 7.23 -7.43
CA PRO A 86 9.89 8.28 -8.39
C PRO A 86 8.66 9.11 -8.81
N THR A 87 7.46 8.52 -8.70
CA THR A 87 6.18 9.18 -8.98
C THR A 87 5.17 8.87 -7.87
N ASN A 88 4.32 9.85 -7.55
CA ASN A 88 3.18 9.69 -6.63
C ASN A 88 1.91 9.24 -7.36
N GLN A 89 2.03 8.86 -8.62
CA GLN A 89 0.92 8.53 -9.51
C GLN A 89 0.79 7.02 -9.67
N ILE A 90 -0.43 6.58 -9.98
CA ILE A 90 -0.72 5.20 -10.34
C ILE A 90 -0.38 5.05 -11.82
N CYS A 91 0.63 4.25 -12.14
CA CYS A 91 1.14 4.13 -13.51
C CYS A 91 0.97 2.73 -14.07
N MET A 92 0.61 2.63 -15.34
CA MET A 92 0.50 1.39 -16.07
C MET A 92 1.89 0.76 -16.22
N LEU A 93 2.00 -0.52 -15.86
CA LEU A 93 3.20 -1.32 -15.99
C LEU A 93 3.21 -2.12 -17.28
N ALA A 94 2.08 -2.70 -17.64
CA ALA A 94 1.95 -3.59 -18.78
C ALA A 94 0.47 -3.79 -19.13
N SER A 95 0.20 -4.22 -20.35
CA SER A 95 -1.03 -4.93 -20.71
C SER A 95 -0.78 -6.44 -20.65
N ALA A 96 -1.77 -7.18 -20.21
CA ALA A 96 -1.77 -8.63 -20.06
C ALA A 96 -2.85 -9.24 -20.97
N ASP A 97 -3.31 -10.43 -20.61
CA ASP A 97 -4.25 -11.23 -21.40
C ASP A 97 -5.61 -10.54 -21.64
N PRO A 98 -6.36 -10.98 -22.68
CA PRO A 98 -7.72 -10.53 -22.93
C PRO A 98 -8.60 -10.69 -21.70
N CYS A 99 -9.54 -9.77 -21.52
CA CYS A 99 -10.52 -9.91 -20.44
C CYS A 99 -11.42 -11.12 -20.75
N ALA A 100 -11.50 -12.09 -19.83
CA ALA A 100 -12.13 -13.40 -20.05
C ALA A 100 -13.58 -13.37 -20.56
N GLU A 101 -14.31 -12.27 -20.36
CA GLU A 101 -15.70 -12.09 -20.79
C GLU A 101 -15.83 -11.37 -22.15
N LEU A 102 -14.74 -10.79 -22.66
CA LEU A 102 -14.73 -9.92 -23.85
C LEU A 102 -13.78 -10.42 -24.94
N ASP A 103 -13.26 -11.64 -24.83
CA ASP A 103 -12.34 -12.24 -25.81
C ASP A 103 -12.95 -12.29 -27.23
N SER A 104 -14.27 -12.55 -27.33
CA SER A 104 -15.01 -12.55 -28.60
C SER A 104 -15.10 -11.18 -29.30
N SER A 105 -14.79 -10.08 -28.61
CA SER A 105 -14.75 -8.74 -29.22
C SER A 105 -13.62 -8.61 -30.26
N ILE A 106 -12.52 -9.34 -30.07
CA ILE A 106 -11.35 -9.35 -30.95
C ILE A 106 -11.71 -9.93 -32.32
N GLU A 107 -12.53 -10.99 -32.35
CA GLU A 107 -12.95 -11.66 -33.57
C GLU A 107 -13.98 -10.85 -34.39
N MET A 108 -14.67 -9.89 -33.77
CA MET A 108 -15.71 -9.08 -34.40
C MET A 108 -15.24 -7.68 -34.84
N GLY A 109 -13.94 -7.39 -34.78
CA GLY A 109 -13.38 -6.07 -35.13
C GLY A 109 -13.84 -4.94 -34.21
N GLN A 110 -14.22 -5.28 -32.96
CA GLN A 110 -14.57 -4.35 -31.90
C GLN A 110 -13.30 -3.93 -31.12
N PRO A 111 -13.37 -2.93 -30.22
CA PRO A 111 -12.26 -2.56 -29.35
C PRO A 111 -11.69 -3.79 -28.63
N ILE A 112 -10.36 -3.88 -28.56
CA ILE A 112 -9.67 -5.00 -27.92
C ILE A 112 -9.64 -4.73 -26.42
N TYR A 113 -10.28 -5.61 -25.63
CA TYR A 113 -10.29 -5.49 -24.18
C TYR A 113 -9.16 -6.31 -23.56
N LEU A 114 -8.15 -5.63 -23.02
CA LEU A 114 -7.03 -6.26 -22.33
C LEU A 114 -7.00 -5.88 -20.85
N ASN A 115 -6.53 -6.79 -20.01
CA ASN A 115 -6.19 -6.46 -18.65
C ASN A 115 -4.96 -5.55 -18.63
N THR A 116 -5.05 -4.42 -17.95
CA THR A 116 -3.93 -3.50 -17.74
C THR A 116 -3.47 -3.61 -16.30
N LEU A 117 -2.18 -3.75 -16.11
CA LEU A 117 -1.51 -3.83 -14.81
C LEU A 117 -1.06 -2.44 -14.39
N TRP A 118 -1.42 -2.02 -13.19
CA TRP A 118 -1.12 -0.70 -12.64
C TRP A 118 -0.34 -0.83 -11.35
N ASN A 119 0.71 -0.02 -11.21
CA ASN A 119 1.51 0.05 -10.00
C ASN A 119 0.90 1.06 -9.03
N VAL A 120 0.58 0.59 -7.82
CA VAL A 120 0.08 1.39 -6.72
C VAL A 120 1.11 1.38 -5.60
N ARG A 121 1.51 2.57 -5.13
CA ARG A 121 2.49 2.72 -4.06
C ARG A 121 1.99 3.68 -2.99
N VAL A 122 1.86 3.18 -1.78
CA VAL A 122 1.25 3.90 -0.66
C VAL A 122 2.13 3.80 0.56
N GLN A 123 2.27 4.91 1.27
CA GLN A 123 2.85 4.96 2.60
C GLN A 123 1.77 5.25 3.63
N GLY A 124 1.65 4.38 4.63
CA GLY A 124 0.92 4.63 5.87
C GLY A 124 1.86 5.11 6.99
N SER A 125 1.33 5.95 7.87
CA SER A 125 2.04 6.49 9.03
C SER A 125 1.17 6.38 10.28
N ALA A 126 1.77 5.93 11.37
CA ALA A 126 1.15 5.88 12.69
C ALA A 126 1.72 6.98 13.62
N PRO A 127 1.04 7.25 14.74
CA PRO A 127 1.54 8.16 15.79
C PRO A 127 2.88 7.67 16.33
N GLY A 128 3.82 8.58 16.57
CA GLY A 128 5.18 8.19 17.01
C GLY A 128 6.14 7.83 15.87
N GLY A 129 5.76 8.08 14.61
CA GLY A 129 6.70 8.08 13.48
C GLY A 129 6.93 6.71 12.82
N ALA A 130 6.18 5.68 13.21
CA ALA A 130 6.21 4.41 12.50
C ALA A 130 5.58 4.56 11.11
N THR A 131 6.27 4.08 10.09
CA THR A 131 5.83 4.14 8.69
C THR A 131 5.82 2.75 8.09
N SER A 132 4.78 2.43 7.31
CA SER A 132 4.70 1.23 6.48
C SER A 132 4.51 1.62 5.03
N ARG A 133 5.10 0.87 4.11
CA ARG A 133 4.99 1.09 2.67
C ARG A 133 4.46 -0.16 2.01
N ILE A 134 3.48 0.00 1.13
CA ILE A 134 2.91 -1.07 0.34
C ILE A 134 3.08 -0.73 -1.13
N GLN A 135 3.62 -1.69 -1.88
CA GLN A 135 3.59 -1.71 -3.33
C GLN A 135 2.66 -2.83 -3.76
N ALA A 136 1.60 -2.47 -4.49
CA ALA A 136 0.62 -3.41 -5.02
C ALA A 136 0.51 -3.26 -6.54
N ALA A 137 0.20 -4.37 -7.21
CA ALA A 137 -0.22 -4.36 -8.61
C ALA A 137 -1.74 -4.52 -8.66
N ALA A 138 -2.39 -3.72 -9.49
CA ALA A 138 -3.83 -3.75 -9.68
C ALA A 138 -4.16 -4.00 -11.15
N GLU A 139 -5.16 -4.84 -11.40
CA GLU A 139 -5.64 -5.12 -12.75
C GLU A 139 -6.92 -4.35 -13.05
N ARG A 140 -7.01 -3.81 -14.26
CA ARG A 140 -8.22 -3.19 -14.80
C ARG A 140 -8.42 -3.64 -16.24
N CYS A 141 -9.62 -4.13 -16.56
CA CYS A 141 -10.00 -4.35 -17.94
C CYS A 141 -10.15 -3.01 -18.67
N HIS A 142 -9.44 -2.82 -19.78
CA HIS A 142 -9.43 -1.57 -20.54
C HIS A 142 -9.66 -1.83 -22.03
N ALA A 143 -10.41 -0.94 -22.68
CA ALA A 143 -10.72 -1.00 -24.10
C ALA A 143 -9.65 -0.24 -24.92
N PHE A 144 -8.89 -0.96 -25.71
CA PHE A 144 -7.97 -0.37 -26.68
C PHE A 144 -8.70 -0.22 -28.03
N ASN A 145 -8.77 1.01 -28.53
CA ASN A 145 -9.26 1.27 -29.90
C ASN A 145 -8.06 1.32 -30.85
N ASN A 146 -8.16 0.62 -31.99
CA ASN A 146 -7.26 0.83 -33.13
C ASN A 146 -7.56 2.16 -33.84
#